data_AF-A0A160INM4-F1
#
_entry.id   AF-A0A160INM4-F1
#
_cell.length_a   1.000
_cell.length_b   1.000
_cell.length_c   1.000
_cell.angle_alpha   90.00
_cell.angle_beta   90.00
_cell.angle_gamma   90.00
#
_symmetry.space_group_name_H-M   'P 1'
#
loop_
_entity.id
_entity.type
_entity.pdbx_description
1 polymer ?
#
loop_
_entity_poly.entity_id
_entity_poly.type
_entity_poly.pdbx_seq_one_letter_code
_entity_poly.pdbx_strand_id
1 'polypeptide(L)'
;MKNLNQYIDVIVAGLPIEEQEDIKEEITQHLNDHMNELMIKGYTEQESLKIAIKAFGNGKKMNWEMKKAVYPFYKITRFLWNTVFVTFVFCLLSYFIMEHYNPGADNTAPLSSVIGGFFIILFIAGMAELVYEAIQLSQVKMKYIMNPWIFFFTPSIFIGGIMFLAYFQQPENYQNGMWVDLLVVPIGAFFYVIARQIYNQLFNRSI
;
A
#
# COMPACT_ATOMS: atom_id res chain seq x y z
N MET A 1 13.84 -25.29 23.48
CA MET A 1 14.06 -24.90 22.06
C MET A 1 12.78 -24.73 21.21
N LYS A 2 11.78 -25.63 21.20
CA LYS A 2 10.55 -25.45 20.38
C LYS A 2 9.84 -24.09 20.57
N ASN A 3 9.75 -23.59 21.80
CA ASN A 3 9.15 -22.28 22.10
C ASN A 3 9.99 -21.09 21.60
N LEU A 4 11.31 -21.25 21.49
CA LEU A 4 12.22 -20.22 20.97
C LEU A 4 12.06 -20.09 19.46
N ASN A 5 12.12 -21.20 18.74
CA ASN A 5 11.98 -21.21 17.29
C ASN A 5 10.60 -20.67 16.88
N GLN A 6 9.52 -21.07 17.57
CA GLN A 6 8.19 -20.51 17.32
C GLN A 6 8.12 -18.99 17.56
N TYR A 7 8.80 -18.49 18.60
CA TYR A 7 8.87 -17.06 18.85
C TYR A 7 9.61 -16.32 17.73
N ILE A 8 10.74 -16.86 17.28
CA ILE A 8 11.55 -16.28 16.20
C ILE A 8 10.80 -16.34 14.87
N ASP A 9 10.15 -17.46 14.57
CA ASP A 9 9.33 -17.63 13.36
C ASP A 9 8.21 -16.57 13.29
N VAL A 10 7.62 -16.19 14.44
CA VAL A 10 6.66 -15.07 14.50
C VAL A 10 7.35 -13.72 14.19
N ILE A 11 8.59 -13.51 14.61
CA ILE A 11 9.33 -12.26 14.33
C ILE A 11 9.71 -12.15 12.86
N VAL A 12 10.11 -13.25 12.22
CA VAL A 12 10.55 -13.22 10.81
C VAL A 12 9.41 -13.44 9.80
N ALA A 13 8.22 -13.80 10.28
CA ALA A 13 7.06 -14.09 9.43
C ALA A 13 6.74 -12.96 8.44
N GLY A 14 6.83 -13.27 7.14
CA GLY A 14 6.50 -12.34 6.06
C GLY A 14 7.57 -11.30 5.76
N LEU A 15 8.81 -11.50 6.20
CA LEU A 15 9.99 -10.83 5.65
C LEU A 15 10.43 -11.49 4.32
N PRO A 16 11.24 -10.83 3.47
CA PRO A 16 11.88 -11.47 2.32
C PRO A 16 12.66 -12.73 2.73
N ILE A 17 12.67 -13.77 1.88
CA ILE A 17 13.32 -15.06 2.20
C ILE A 17 14.82 -14.86 2.53
N GLU A 18 15.51 -14.00 1.77
CA GLU A 18 16.93 -13.68 1.97
C GLU A 18 17.19 -13.05 3.35
N GLU A 19 16.30 -12.16 3.79
CA GLU A 19 16.39 -11.47 5.09
C GLU A 19 15.93 -12.34 6.26
N GLN A 20 15.09 -13.35 6.00
CA GLN A 20 14.57 -14.23 7.06
C GLN A 20 15.68 -15.05 7.70
N GLU A 21 16.65 -15.55 6.93
CA GLU A 21 17.72 -16.39 7.45
C GLU A 21 18.69 -15.58 8.30
N ASP A 22 19.13 -14.42 7.80
CA ASP A 22 20.04 -13.51 8.49
C ASP A 22 19.45 -12.99 9.81
N ILE A 23 18.21 -12.49 9.78
CA ILE A 23 17.53 -11.97 10.98
C ILE A 23 17.22 -13.11 11.96
N LYS A 24 16.90 -14.31 11.46
CA LYS A 24 16.68 -15.48 12.32
C LYS A 24 17.97 -15.88 13.03
N GLU A 25 19.11 -15.86 12.35
CA GLU A 25 20.41 -16.14 12.95
C GLU A 25 20.77 -15.11 14.02
N GLU A 26 20.64 -13.81 13.71
CA GLU A 26 20.94 -12.71 14.63
C GLU A 26 20.07 -12.74 15.90
N ILE A 27 18.75 -12.90 15.75
CA ILE A 27 17.83 -12.99 16.90
C ILE A 27 18.10 -14.26 17.72
N THR A 28 18.39 -15.39 17.05
CA THR A 28 18.75 -16.64 17.73
C THR A 28 20.00 -16.45 18.57
N GLN A 29 21.02 -15.80 18.02
CA GLN A 29 22.27 -15.52 18.71
C GLN A 29 22.02 -14.65 19.95
N HIS A 30 21.33 -13.51 19.80
CA HIS A 30 21.05 -12.62 20.93
C HIS A 30 20.22 -13.28 22.04
N LEU A 31 19.22 -14.08 21.69
CA LEU A 31 18.42 -14.80 22.68
C LEU A 31 19.24 -15.88 23.39
N ASN A 32 20.09 -16.60 22.68
CA ASN A 32 20.99 -17.59 23.27
C ASN A 32 22.02 -16.94 24.20
N ASP A 33 22.62 -15.82 23.80
CA ASP A 33 23.58 -15.08 24.62
C ASP A 33 22.93 -14.62 25.93
N HIS A 34 21.72 -14.05 25.85
CA HIS A 34 20.97 -13.64 27.04
C HIS A 34 20.58 -14.82 27.93
N MET A 35 20.20 -15.96 27.33
CA MET A 35 19.92 -17.19 28.07
C MET A 35 21.16 -17.70 28.80
N ASN A 36 22.32 -17.72 28.14
CA ASN A 36 23.58 -18.15 28.73
C ASN A 36 23.98 -17.28 29.92
N GLU A 37 23.82 -15.95 29.83
CA GLU A 37 24.05 -15.04 30.94
C GLU A 37 23.15 -15.34 32.15
N LEU A 38 21.88 -15.67 31.92
CA LEU A 38 20.94 -16.03 32.99
C LEU A 38 21.28 -17.39 33.61
N MET A 39 21.71 -18.35 32.80
CA MET A 39 22.17 -19.65 33.31
C MET A 39 23.42 -19.50 34.17
N ILE A 40 24.36 -18.64 33.81
CA ILE A 40 25.53 -18.30 34.64
C ILE A 40 25.10 -17.68 35.98
N LYS A 41 24.01 -16.90 35.99
CA LYS A 41 23.41 -16.31 37.21
C LYS A 41 22.61 -17.31 38.05
N GLY A 42 22.57 -18.59 37.66
CA GLY A 42 21.96 -19.68 38.42
C GLY A 42 20.51 -19.99 38.07
N TYR A 43 19.96 -19.40 37.01
CA TYR A 43 18.63 -19.75 36.51
C TYR A 43 18.67 -21.07 35.72
N THR A 44 17.57 -21.83 35.76
CA THR A 44 17.42 -22.99 34.88
C THR A 44 17.26 -22.56 33.41
N GLU A 45 17.51 -23.47 32.47
CA GLU A 45 17.34 -23.19 31.03
C GLU A 45 15.91 -22.71 30.70
N GLN A 46 14.89 -23.32 31.33
CA GLN A 46 13.48 -22.94 31.09
C GLN A 46 13.14 -21.56 31.65
N GLU A 47 13.68 -21.19 32.81
CA GLU A 47 13.52 -19.86 33.39
C GLU A 47 14.25 -18.82 32.55
N SER A 48 15.47 -19.14 32.13
CA SER A 48 16.30 -18.29 31.28
C SER A 48 15.60 -17.98 29.95
N LEU A 49 15.00 -18.97 29.30
CA LEU A 49 14.21 -18.79 28.08
C LEU A 49 13.01 -17.85 28.30
N LYS A 50 12.26 -18.04 29.39
CA LYS A 50 11.09 -17.19 29.69
C LYS A 50 11.49 -15.74 29.94
N ILE A 51 12.58 -15.54 30.69
CA ILE A 51 13.10 -14.20 30.99
C ILE A 51 13.64 -13.54 29.72
N ALA A 52 14.41 -14.27 28.90
CA ALA A 52 14.96 -13.78 27.64
C ALA A 52 13.86 -13.34 26.67
N ILE A 53 12.84 -14.17 26.43
CA ILE A 53 11.68 -13.80 25.58
C ILE A 53 10.94 -12.59 26.15
N LYS A 54 10.74 -12.54 27.46
CA LYS A 54 10.07 -11.41 28.11
C LYS A 54 10.86 -10.10 27.96
N ALA A 55 12.19 -10.17 28.03
CA ALA A 55 13.08 -9.02 27.84
C ALA A 55 13.11 -8.56 26.38
N PHE A 56 13.13 -9.50 25.42
CA PHE A 56 13.04 -9.21 23.98
C PHE A 56 11.69 -8.59 23.58
N GLY A 57 10.62 -8.96 24.29
CA GLY A 57 9.31 -8.32 24.18
C GLY A 57 8.35 -9.06 23.25
N ASN A 58 7.35 -8.34 22.74
CA ASN A 58 6.27 -8.92 21.96
C ASN A 58 6.72 -9.23 20.52
N GLY A 59 6.70 -10.52 20.13
CA GLY A 59 7.16 -10.97 18.81
C GLY A 59 6.40 -10.34 17.63
N LYS A 60 5.09 -10.07 17.77
CA LYS A 60 4.31 -9.39 16.71
C LYS A 60 4.72 -7.92 16.56
N LYS A 61 5.00 -7.24 17.68
CA LYS A 61 5.52 -5.87 17.65
C LYS A 61 6.89 -5.84 16.99
N MET A 62 7.77 -6.79 17.33
CA MET A 62 9.10 -6.90 16.74
C MET A 62 9.03 -7.18 15.23
N ASN A 63 8.16 -8.10 14.79
CA ASN A 63 7.91 -8.35 13.37
C ASN A 63 7.53 -7.07 12.61
N TRP A 64 6.69 -6.23 13.20
CA TRP A 64 6.27 -4.97 12.59
C TRP A 64 7.43 -3.99 12.43
N GLU A 65 8.26 -3.83 13.46
CA GLU A 65 9.45 -2.96 13.38
C GLU A 65 10.47 -3.51 12.37
N MET A 66 10.66 -4.84 12.31
CA MET A 66 11.54 -5.49 11.34
C MET A 66 11.06 -5.29 9.90
N LYS A 67 9.76 -5.49 9.63
CA LYS A 67 9.18 -5.20 8.30
C LYS A 67 9.38 -3.74 7.89
N LYS A 68 9.27 -2.82 8.84
CA LYS A 68 9.50 -1.40 8.59
C LYS A 68 10.97 -1.07 8.30
N ALA A 69 11.90 -1.75 8.97
CA ALA A 69 13.33 -1.61 8.74
C ALA A 69 13.77 -2.24 7.41
N VAL A 70 13.28 -3.43 7.10
CA VAL A 70 13.64 -4.23 5.92
C VAL A 70 12.98 -3.69 4.64
N TYR A 71 11.82 -3.04 4.73
CA TYR A 71 11.18 -2.39 3.58
C TYR A 71 11.19 -0.86 3.68
N PRO A 72 12.36 -0.19 3.63
CA PRO A 72 12.43 1.27 3.64
C PRO A 72 11.74 1.86 2.40
N PHE A 73 11.67 1.10 1.31
CA PHE A 73 10.98 1.47 0.07
C PHE A 73 9.49 1.10 0.03
N TYR A 74 8.92 0.50 1.09
CA TYR A 74 7.51 0.04 1.11
C TYR A 74 6.51 1.10 0.63
N LYS A 75 6.72 2.35 1.05
CA LYS A 75 5.85 3.47 0.67
C LYS A 75 5.93 3.77 -0.82
N ILE A 76 7.15 3.76 -1.37
CA ILE A 76 7.42 4.03 -2.78
C ILE A 76 6.89 2.87 -3.63
N THR A 77 7.13 1.63 -3.22
CA THR A 77 6.62 0.44 -3.93
C THR A 77 5.10 0.38 -3.91
N ARG A 78 4.44 0.71 -2.78
CA ARG A 78 2.98 0.85 -2.70
C ARG A 78 2.47 1.93 -3.65
N PHE A 79 3.11 3.09 -3.66
CA PHE A 79 2.74 4.20 -4.52
C PHE A 79 2.83 3.81 -6.00
N LEU A 80 3.98 3.27 -6.43
CA LEU A 80 4.18 2.82 -7.81
C LEU A 80 3.19 1.72 -8.20
N TRP A 81 2.95 0.76 -7.31
CA TRP A 81 1.92 -0.27 -7.50
C TRP A 81 0.55 0.35 -7.78
N ASN A 82 0.12 1.31 -6.97
CA ASN A 82 -1.18 1.97 -7.15
C ASN A 82 -1.24 2.73 -8.48
N THR A 83 -0.18 3.46 -8.86
CA THR A 83 -0.12 4.19 -10.12
C THR A 83 -0.21 3.26 -11.33
N VAL A 84 0.56 2.17 -11.34
CA VAL A 84 0.51 1.15 -12.40
C VAL A 84 -0.88 0.53 -12.47
N PHE A 85 -1.46 0.17 -11.32
CA PHE A 85 -2.79 -0.43 -11.24
C PHE A 85 -3.88 0.49 -11.81
N VAL A 86 -3.91 1.76 -11.40
CA VAL A 86 -4.91 2.72 -11.91
C VAL A 86 -4.74 2.96 -13.40
N THR A 87 -3.50 3.08 -13.89
CA THR A 87 -3.22 3.24 -15.32
C THR A 87 -3.74 2.04 -16.11
N PHE A 88 -3.49 0.82 -15.62
CA PHE A 88 -3.99 -0.41 -16.23
C PHE A 88 -5.52 -0.45 -16.27
N VAL A 89 -6.19 -0.09 -15.16
CA VAL A 89 -7.65 -0.03 -15.10
C VAL A 89 -8.21 0.98 -16.11
N PHE A 90 -7.59 2.16 -16.24
CA PHE A 90 -8.02 3.14 -17.24
C PHE A 90 -7.82 2.65 -18.68
N CYS A 91 -6.72 1.95 -18.97
CA CYS A 91 -6.54 1.36 -20.29
C CYS A 91 -7.65 0.33 -20.61
N LEU A 92 -8.00 -0.51 -19.63
CA LEU A 92 -9.10 -1.48 -19.79
C LEU A 92 -10.45 -0.78 -19.96
N LEU A 93 -10.77 0.18 -19.10
CA LEU A 93 -12.04 0.93 -19.18
C LEU A 93 -12.15 1.66 -20.51
N SER A 94 -11.09 2.34 -20.95
CA SER A 94 -11.03 3.03 -22.24
C SER A 94 -11.30 2.06 -23.39
N TYR A 95 -10.64 0.89 -23.40
CA TYR A 95 -10.85 -0.13 -24.41
C TYR A 95 -12.30 -0.63 -24.45
N PHE A 96 -12.88 -1.00 -23.30
CA PHE A 96 -14.24 -1.54 -23.24
C PHE A 96 -15.30 -0.49 -23.61
N ILE A 97 -15.12 0.76 -23.21
CA ILE A 97 -16.03 1.86 -23.56
C ILE A 97 -15.96 2.09 -25.06
N MET A 98 -14.77 2.22 -25.64
CA MET A 98 -14.61 2.47 -27.07
C MET A 98 -15.16 1.32 -27.92
N GLU A 99 -14.92 0.06 -27.52
CA GLU A 99 -15.48 -1.11 -28.21
C GLU A 99 -17.02 -1.14 -28.16
N HIS A 100 -17.61 -0.72 -27.04
CA HIS A 100 -19.07 -0.69 -26.91
C HIS A 100 -19.72 0.38 -27.80
N TYR A 101 -19.14 1.58 -27.87
CA TYR A 101 -19.70 2.69 -28.65
C TYR A 101 -19.28 2.69 -30.12
N ASN A 102 -18.11 2.14 -30.44
CA ASN A 102 -17.54 2.08 -31.79
C ASN A 102 -17.06 0.65 -32.10
N PRO A 103 -17.98 -0.32 -32.24
CA PRO A 103 -17.60 -1.71 -32.52
C PRO A 103 -16.90 -1.82 -33.87
N GLY A 104 -15.76 -2.52 -33.90
CA GLY A 104 -14.97 -2.74 -35.12
C GLY A 104 -14.01 -1.62 -35.52
N ALA A 105 -13.91 -0.55 -34.73
CA ALA A 105 -12.82 0.43 -34.86
C ALA A 105 -11.51 -0.11 -34.25
N ASP A 106 -10.37 0.41 -34.68
CA ASP A 106 -9.10 0.15 -33.98
C ASP A 106 -9.09 0.96 -32.68
N ASN A 107 -9.48 0.29 -31.60
CA ASN A 107 -9.62 0.87 -30.26
C ASN A 107 -8.31 0.78 -29.44
N THR A 108 -7.17 0.52 -30.09
CA THR A 108 -5.87 0.48 -29.41
C THR A 108 -5.38 1.88 -29.05
N ALA A 109 -5.07 2.09 -27.78
CA ALA A 109 -4.48 3.35 -27.34
C ALA A 109 -2.99 3.42 -27.77
N PRO A 110 -2.54 4.51 -28.41
CA PRO A 110 -1.13 4.70 -28.71
C PRO A 110 -0.28 4.65 -27.43
N LEU A 111 0.89 4.01 -27.50
CA LEU A 111 1.79 3.85 -26.35
C LEU A 111 2.16 5.21 -25.72
N SER A 112 2.35 6.25 -26.54
CA SER A 112 2.63 7.61 -26.06
C SER A 112 1.53 8.16 -25.16
N SER A 113 0.26 7.88 -25.48
CA SER A 113 -0.89 8.33 -24.69
C SER A 113 -0.97 7.58 -23.36
N VAL A 114 -0.67 6.27 -23.36
CA VAL A 114 -0.60 5.46 -22.13
C VAL A 114 0.52 5.97 -21.21
N ILE A 115 1.70 6.22 -21.77
CA ILE A 115 2.84 6.77 -21.01
C ILE A 115 2.50 8.16 -20.46
N GLY A 116 1.90 9.03 -21.26
CA GLY A 116 1.45 10.35 -20.82
C GLY A 116 0.45 10.26 -19.68
N GLY A 117 -0.58 9.41 -19.82
CA GLY A 117 -1.57 9.14 -18.77
C GLY A 117 -0.93 8.62 -17.48
N PHE A 118 0.01 7.68 -17.60
CA PHE A 118 0.78 7.17 -16.46
C PHE A 118 1.48 8.29 -15.69
N PHE A 119 2.20 9.19 -16.37
CA PHE A 119 2.90 10.30 -15.71
C PHE A 119 1.95 11.32 -15.08
N ILE A 120 0.78 11.57 -15.69
CA ILE A 120 -0.25 12.43 -15.09
C ILE A 120 -0.76 11.82 -13.79
N ILE A 121 -1.10 10.52 -13.80
CA ILE A 121 -1.57 9.80 -12.61
C ILE A 121 -0.45 9.79 -11.55
N LEU A 122 0.79 9.52 -11.95
CA LEU A 122 1.95 9.55 -11.06
C LEU A 122 2.08 10.91 -10.37
N PHE A 123 1.99 12.01 -11.13
CA PHE A 123 2.13 13.35 -10.57
C PHE A 123 0.99 13.69 -9.61
N ILE A 124 -0.27 13.47 -10.02
CA ILE A 124 -1.45 13.80 -9.21
C ILE A 124 -1.49 12.93 -7.93
N ALA A 125 -1.34 11.61 -8.07
CA ALA A 125 -1.34 10.70 -6.94
C ALA A 125 -0.14 10.94 -6.02
N GLY A 126 1.03 11.26 -6.59
CA GLY A 126 2.24 11.56 -5.84
C GLY A 126 2.07 12.79 -4.96
N MET A 127 1.53 13.88 -5.52
CA MET A 127 1.20 15.08 -4.75
C MET A 127 0.17 14.78 -3.65
N ALA A 128 -0.87 14.00 -3.96
CA ALA A 128 -1.88 13.64 -2.99
C ALA A 128 -1.31 12.77 -1.85
N GLU A 129 -0.42 11.81 -2.13
CA GLU A 129 0.28 11.02 -1.10
C GLU A 129 1.18 11.89 -0.22
N LEU A 130 1.94 12.82 -0.80
CA LEU A 130 2.79 13.73 -0.03
C LEU A 130 1.97 14.55 0.97
N VAL A 131 0.84 15.10 0.53
CA VAL A 131 -0.08 15.85 1.40
C VAL A 131 -0.69 14.93 2.46
N TYR A 132 -1.13 13.73 2.07
CA TYR A 132 -1.69 12.75 3.00
C TYR A 132 -0.69 12.37 4.11
N GLU A 133 0.56 12.08 3.74
CA GLU A 133 1.61 11.73 4.69
C GLU A 133 2.00 12.91 5.58
N ALA A 134 2.08 14.14 5.03
CA ALA A 134 2.35 15.34 5.82
C ALA A 134 1.27 15.58 6.90
N ILE A 135 -0.01 15.38 6.56
CA ILE A 135 -1.11 15.47 7.52
C ILE A 135 -0.97 14.38 8.58
N GLN A 136 -0.64 13.14 8.19
CA GLN A 136 -0.46 12.04 9.14
C GLN A 136 0.70 12.28 10.12
N LEU A 137 1.77 12.94 9.68
CA LEU A 137 2.92 13.30 10.52
C LEU A 137 2.61 14.44 11.49
N SER A 138 1.70 15.35 11.13
CA SER A 138 1.38 16.55 11.91
C SER A 138 0.68 16.29 13.26
N GLN A 139 0.43 15.03 13.63
CA GLN A 139 -0.26 14.60 14.86
C GLN A 139 -1.65 15.25 15.09
N VAL A 140 -2.21 15.89 14.06
CA VAL A 140 -3.55 16.48 14.12
C VAL A 140 -4.56 15.34 14.27
N LYS A 141 -5.33 15.37 15.37
CA LYS A 141 -6.34 14.35 15.73
C LYS A 141 -7.62 14.45 14.86
N MET A 142 -7.50 14.58 13.55
CA MET A 142 -8.64 14.51 12.64
C MET A 142 -8.83 13.08 12.12
N LYS A 143 -9.40 12.23 12.99
CA LYS A 143 -9.66 10.80 12.75
C LYS A 143 -10.36 10.53 11.40
N TYR A 144 -11.20 11.44 10.93
CA TYR A 144 -11.95 11.30 9.68
C TYR A 144 -11.11 11.59 8.43
N ILE A 145 -10.24 12.60 8.46
CA ILE A 145 -9.37 12.95 7.31
C ILE A 145 -8.25 11.94 7.12
N MET A 146 -7.86 11.24 8.19
CA MET A 146 -6.88 10.15 8.13
C MET A 146 -7.44 8.86 7.48
N ASN A 147 -8.72 8.82 7.07
CA ASN A 147 -9.23 7.72 6.28
C ASN A 147 -8.89 7.97 4.80
N PRO A 148 -8.13 7.07 4.13
CA PRO A 148 -7.80 7.22 2.71
C PRO A 148 -9.03 7.41 1.81
N TRP A 149 -10.15 6.75 2.13
CA TRP A 149 -11.39 6.94 1.36
C TRP A 149 -11.86 8.38 1.41
N ILE A 150 -11.92 8.98 2.59
CA ILE A 150 -12.39 10.36 2.74
C ILE A 150 -11.39 11.32 2.09
N PHE A 151 -10.08 11.11 2.33
CA PHE A 151 -9.05 11.99 1.81
C PHE A 151 -8.96 12.02 0.29
N PHE A 152 -8.93 10.86 -0.37
CA PHE A 152 -8.77 10.78 -1.82
C PHE A 152 -10.11 10.92 -2.55
N PHE A 153 -11.19 10.32 -2.04
CA PHE A 153 -12.45 10.22 -2.78
C PHE A 153 -13.30 11.49 -2.68
N THR A 154 -13.39 12.12 -1.50
CA THR A 154 -14.24 13.32 -1.31
C THR A 154 -13.85 14.48 -2.25
N PRO A 155 -12.58 14.91 -2.35
CA PRO A 155 -12.21 15.95 -3.31
C PRO A 155 -12.41 15.49 -4.76
N SER A 156 -12.20 14.20 -5.05
CA SER A 156 -12.38 13.67 -6.41
C SER A 156 -13.84 13.74 -6.90
N ILE A 157 -14.81 13.48 -6.03
CA ILE A 157 -16.24 13.64 -6.33
C ILE A 157 -16.57 15.11 -6.59
N PHE A 158 -16.02 16.02 -5.78
CA PHE A 158 -16.27 17.45 -5.96
C PHE A 158 -15.75 17.94 -7.32
N ILE A 159 -14.52 17.55 -7.68
CA ILE A 159 -13.92 17.85 -8.99
C ILE A 159 -14.75 17.23 -10.12
N GLY A 160 -15.12 15.95 -10.00
CA GLY A 160 -15.95 15.27 -10.99
C GLY A 160 -17.32 15.93 -11.15
N GLY A 161 -17.93 16.40 -10.06
CA GLY A 161 -19.19 17.14 -10.10
C GLY A 161 -19.08 18.47 -10.84
N ILE A 162 -17.98 19.22 -10.64
CA ILE A 162 -17.71 20.46 -11.40
C ILE A 162 -17.50 20.13 -12.89
N MET A 163 -16.69 19.12 -13.21
CA MET A 163 -16.47 18.69 -14.59
C MET A 163 -17.78 18.27 -15.25
N PHE A 164 -18.65 17.57 -14.52
CA PHE A 164 -19.94 17.13 -15.02
C PHE A 164 -20.89 18.29 -15.37
N LEU A 165 -20.69 19.49 -14.82
CA LEU A 165 -21.46 20.67 -15.27
C LEU A 165 -21.20 21.01 -16.74
N ALA A 166 -20.02 20.71 -17.27
CA ALA A 166 -19.70 20.92 -18.68
C ALA A 166 -20.59 20.09 -19.61
N TYR A 167 -21.04 18.91 -19.17
CA TYR A 167 -21.98 18.07 -19.90
C TYR A 167 -23.30 18.80 -20.20
N PHE A 168 -23.81 19.57 -19.25
CA PHE A 168 -25.06 20.31 -19.44
C PHE A 168 -24.90 21.54 -20.32
N GLN A 169 -23.68 22.09 -20.41
CA GLN A 169 -23.41 23.27 -21.23
C GLN A 169 -23.19 22.90 -22.71
N GLN A 170 -22.51 21.78 -22.98
CA GLN A 170 -22.13 21.35 -24.33
C GLN A 170 -22.25 19.82 -24.46
N PRO A 171 -23.47 19.26 -24.42
CA PRO A 171 -23.70 17.82 -24.43
C PRO A 171 -23.19 17.14 -25.71
N GLU A 172 -23.14 17.86 -26.83
CA GLU A 172 -22.61 17.38 -28.12
C GLU A 172 -21.16 16.91 -28.04
N ASN A 173 -20.34 17.48 -27.16
CA ASN A 173 -18.92 17.14 -27.01
C ASN A 173 -18.69 15.82 -26.24
N TYR A 174 -19.73 15.25 -25.64
CA TYR A 174 -19.63 14.11 -24.71
C TYR A 174 -20.39 12.87 -25.19
N GLN A 175 -20.71 12.81 -26.48
CA GLN A 175 -21.35 11.65 -27.11
C GLN A 175 -20.38 10.46 -27.22
N ASN A 176 -20.92 9.28 -27.56
CA ASN A 176 -20.14 8.07 -27.84
C ASN A 176 -19.17 7.65 -26.71
N GLY A 177 -19.61 7.75 -25.46
CA GLY A 177 -18.84 7.31 -24.29
C GLY A 177 -17.88 8.34 -23.71
N MET A 178 -17.66 9.48 -24.38
CA MET A 178 -16.76 10.56 -23.92
C MET A 178 -17.23 11.23 -22.62
N TRP A 179 -18.50 11.09 -22.23
CA TRP A 179 -18.99 11.56 -20.94
C TRP A 179 -18.28 10.88 -19.74
N VAL A 180 -17.69 9.69 -19.92
CA VAL A 180 -16.96 9.00 -18.86
C VAL A 180 -15.68 9.74 -18.47
N ASP A 181 -15.09 10.51 -19.39
CA ASP A 181 -13.90 11.32 -19.10
C ASP A 181 -14.17 12.39 -18.02
N LEU A 182 -15.44 12.83 -17.89
CA LEU A 182 -15.85 13.75 -16.82
C LEU A 182 -15.81 13.11 -15.43
N LEU A 183 -15.83 11.78 -15.37
CA LEU A 183 -15.75 10.99 -14.14
C LEU A 183 -14.38 10.34 -13.95
N VAL A 184 -13.38 10.67 -14.77
CA VAL A 184 -12.05 10.06 -14.70
C VAL A 184 -11.39 10.26 -13.33
N VAL A 185 -11.55 11.45 -12.73
CA VAL A 185 -10.96 11.79 -11.43
C VAL A 185 -11.56 10.96 -10.29
N PRO A 186 -12.91 10.90 -10.09
CA PRO A 186 -13.50 10.04 -9.05
C PRO A 186 -13.28 8.54 -9.30
N ILE A 187 -13.35 8.07 -10.55
CA ILE A 187 -13.05 6.67 -10.88
C ILE A 187 -11.60 6.33 -10.53
N GLY A 188 -10.66 7.19 -10.90
CA GLY A 188 -9.24 7.04 -10.58
C GLY A 188 -9.00 6.99 -9.07
N ALA A 189 -9.58 7.92 -8.31
CA ALA A 189 -9.46 7.95 -6.85
C ALA A 189 -10.03 6.69 -6.19
N PHE A 190 -11.18 6.18 -6.67
CA PHE A 190 -11.78 4.94 -6.20
C PHE A 190 -10.84 3.75 -6.38
N PHE A 191 -10.33 3.55 -7.60
CA PHE A 191 -9.41 2.45 -7.89
C PHE A 191 -8.04 2.62 -7.21
N TYR A 192 -7.59 3.86 -7.01
CA TYR A 192 -6.36 4.15 -6.26
C TYR A 192 -6.47 3.65 -4.81
N VAL A 193 -7.59 3.94 -4.13
CA VAL A 193 -7.80 3.48 -2.74
C VAL A 193 -7.96 1.96 -2.67
N ILE A 194 -8.64 1.34 -3.64
CA ILE A 194 -8.71 -0.13 -3.75
C ILE A 194 -7.33 -0.75 -3.93
N ALA A 195 -6.53 -0.23 -4.88
CA ALA A 195 -5.17 -0.71 -5.11
C ALA A 195 -4.33 -0.65 -3.83
N ARG A 196 -4.47 0.46 -3.08
CA ARG A 196 -3.80 0.64 -1.79
C ARG A 196 -4.23 -0.40 -0.77
N GLN A 197 -5.52 -0.74 -0.69
CA GLN A 197 -6.02 -1.78 0.21
C GLN A 197 -5.53 -3.17 -0.17
N ILE A 198 -5.57 -3.52 -1.46
CA ILE A 198 -5.05 -4.79 -1.98
C ILE A 198 -3.56 -4.90 -1.65
N TYR A 199 -2.77 -3.86 -1.92
CA TYR A 199 -1.34 -3.85 -1.61
C TYR A 199 -1.07 -4.07 -0.11
N ASN A 200 -1.80 -3.36 0.75
CA ASN A 200 -1.68 -3.56 2.20
C ASN A 200 -2.07 -5.00 2.61
N GLN A 201 -3.08 -5.60 2.00
CA GLN A 201 -3.46 -6.99 2.31
C GLN A 201 -2.46 -8.03 1.81
N LEU A 202 -1.81 -7.78 0.67
CA LEU A 202 -0.83 -8.71 0.09
C LEU A 202 0.52 -8.61 0.81
N PHE A 203 0.99 -7.40 1.08
CA PHE A 203 2.37 -7.15 1.54
C PHE A 203 2.47 -6.76 3.02
N ASN A 204 1.35 -6.44 3.68
CA ASN A 204 1.32 -6.06 5.10
C ASN A 204 0.40 -6.97 5.93
N ARG A 205 0.34 -8.27 5.59
CA ARG A 205 -0.28 -9.28 6.45
C ARG A 205 0.48 -9.36 7.79
N SER A 206 -0.10 -8.71 8.80
CA SER A 206 -0.05 -9.20 10.18
C SER A 206 -1.13 -10.28 10.33
N ILE A 207 -0.72 -11.55 10.33
CA ILE A 207 -1.50 -12.62 10.98
C ILE A 207 -0.89 -12.79 12.38
#